data_AF-A0A1Q4WSN1-F1
#
_entry.id   AF-A0A1Q4WSN1-F1
#
_cell.length_a   1.000
_cell.length_b   1.000
_cell.length_c   1.000
_cell.angle_alpha   90.00
_cell.angle_beta   90.00
_cell.angle_gamma   90.00
#
_symmetry.space_group_name_H-M   'P 1'
#
loop_
_entity.id
_entity.type
_entity.pdbx_description
1 polymer ?
#
loop_
_entity_poly.entity_id
_entity_poly.type
_entity_poly.pdbx_seq_one_letter_code
_entity_poly.pdbx_strand_id
1 'polypeptide(L)'
;MALAAVLVAPSAAHAAPDDVDIDELNERAEELEETYEGELLQYNEIKERAEQAEEDLEEVEEKLEGSRSSVVQIAAGQYKSSGLDPTLEVLFTASPEHLFQDTSTMEQLGRQQAGRISELVRLQEERKEISEEAEKELSEAEELLDTLEEDREEVEEAIERYEAEQVPEEPEETSGASTGGTVPEHLKGWGFDGATPRMAAIRDEIILNVGSPYEVGCARSSNDDHGTGQACDFMVSVIGTHPSAENRAAGDAIAQYAIDHVDRLGVKYVIWEQRIWHSTNRQWVAMNNRGSVTENHYDHVHISSY
;
A
#
# COMPACT_ATOMS: atom_id res chain seq x y z
N MET A 1 61.13 6.68 -48.99
CA MET A 1 60.79 7.71 -48.00
C MET A 1 59.34 8.11 -48.24
N ALA A 2 58.43 7.62 -47.40
CA ALA A 2 57.00 7.92 -47.47
C ALA A 2 56.72 9.23 -46.70
N LEU A 3 56.07 10.19 -47.35
CA LEU A 3 55.54 11.40 -46.70
C LEU A 3 54.14 11.08 -46.18
N ALA A 4 53.96 11.19 -44.86
CA ALA A 4 52.70 11.02 -44.17
C ALA A 4 51.83 12.29 -44.32
N ALA A 5 50.57 12.09 -44.71
CA ALA A 5 49.54 13.12 -44.71
C ALA A 5 48.91 13.20 -43.31
N VAL A 6 48.98 14.36 -42.68
CA VAL A 6 48.28 14.66 -41.43
C VAL A 6 46.85 15.09 -41.80
N LEU A 7 45.86 14.23 -41.50
CA LEU A 7 44.45 14.63 -41.50
C LEU A 7 44.17 15.39 -40.19
N VAL A 8 43.76 16.65 -40.32
CA VAL A 8 43.14 17.42 -39.23
C VAL A 8 41.65 17.08 -39.23
N ALA A 9 41.18 16.35 -38.22
CA ALA A 9 39.77 16.13 -37.97
C ALA A 9 39.15 17.39 -37.31
N PRO A 10 37.89 17.74 -37.61
CA PRO A 10 37.23 18.85 -36.94
C PRO A 10 36.94 18.47 -35.49
N SER A 11 37.30 19.34 -34.55
CA SER A 11 36.85 19.24 -33.16
C SER A 11 35.33 19.36 -33.12
N ALA A 12 34.66 18.29 -32.71
CA ALA A 12 33.25 18.34 -32.36
C ALA A 12 33.11 19.27 -31.14
N ALA A 13 32.45 20.40 -31.34
CA ALA A 13 31.97 21.23 -30.24
C ALA A 13 30.99 20.38 -29.43
N HIS A 14 31.42 19.94 -28.24
CA HIS A 14 30.52 19.38 -27.23
C HIS A 14 29.71 20.55 -26.68
N ALA A 15 28.42 20.59 -27.02
CA ALA A 15 27.46 21.30 -26.20
C ALA A 15 27.37 20.54 -24.87
N ALA A 16 27.75 21.18 -23.77
CA ALA A 16 27.50 20.65 -22.45
C ALA A 16 25.97 20.52 -22.27
N PRO A 17 25.47 19.43 -21.67
CA PRO A 17 24.06 19.34 -21.29
C PRO A 17 23.77 20.45 -20.28
N ASP A 18 22.59 21.06 -20.39
CA ASP A 18 22.11 22.07 -19.45
C ASP A 18 22.17 21.49 -18.03
N ASP A 19 22.86 22.16 -17.11
CA ASP A 19 22.88 21.82 -15.69
C ASP A 19 21.43 21.84 -15.19
N VAL A 20 20.86 20.67 -14.91
CA VAL A 20 19.58 20.55 -14.20
C VAL A 20 19.80 21.02 -12.78
N ASP A 21 19.11 22.07 -12.35
CA ASP A 21 19.29 22.72 -11.05
C ASP A 21 18.72 21.82 -9.95
N ILE A 22 19.61 21.27 -9.10
CA ILE A 22 19.26 20.44 -7.95
C ILE A 22 18.33 21.21 -6.98
N ASP A 23 18.42 22.54 -6.94
CA ASP A 23 17.55 23.35 -6.10
C ASP A 23 16.10 23.33 -6.63
N GLU A 24 15.88 23.31 -7.96
CA GLU A 24 14.55 23.20 -8.57
C GLU A 24 13.91 21.82 -8.34
N LEU A 25 14.72 20.76 -8.35
CA LEU A 25 14.25 19.41 -8.07
C LEU A 25 13.91 19.19 -6.59
N ASN A 26 14.68 19.78 -5.68
CA ASN A 26 14.36 19.75 -4.25
C ASN A 26 13.09 20.54 -3.95
N GLU A 27 12.90 21.72 -4.56
CA GLU A 27 11.68 22.52 -4.39
C GLU A 27 10.45 21.76 -4.92
N ARG A 28 10.59 21.06 -6.05
CA ARG A 28 9.53 20.22 -6.61
C ARG A 28 9.25 18.99 -5.74
N ALA A 29 10.26 18.39 -5.12
CA ALA A 29 10.09 17.26 -4.21
C ALA A 29 9.40 17.69 -2.89
N GLU A 30 9.77 18.84 -2.32
CA GLU A 30 9.09 19.42 -1.14
C GLU A 30 7.62 19.75 -1.44
N GLU A 31 7.32 20.35 -2.59
CA GLU A 31 5.92 20.66 -2.99
C GLU A 31 5.08 19.38 -3.14
N LEU A 32 5.71 18.31 -3.61
CA LEU A 32 5.06 17.01 -3.81
C LEU A 32 4.85 16.25 -2.50
N GLU A 33 5.80 16.34 -1.56
CA GLU A 33 5.64 15.82 -0.19
C GLU A 33 4.50 16.55 0.54
N GLU A 34 4.42 17.87 0.46
CA GLU A 34 3.34 18.66 1.07
C GLU A 34 1.97 18.30 0.47
N THR A 35 1.91 18.12 -0.86
CA THR A 35 0.68 17.72 -1.56
C THR A 35 0.24 16.32 -1.13
N TYR A 36 1.16 15.35 -1.11
CA TYR A 36 0.89 13.97 -0.73
C TYR A 36 0.46 13.84 0.74
N GLU A 37 1.08 14.60 1.66
CA GLU A 37 0.63 14.67 3.05
C GLU A 37 -0.81 15.21 3.16
N GLY A 38 -1.14 16.24 2.37
CA GLY A 38 -2.49 16.80 2.31
C GLY A 38 -3.54 15.84 1.75
N GLU A 39 -3.18 15.07 0.72
CA GLU A 39 -4.07 14.09 0.09
C GLU A 39 -4.26 12.85 0.96
N LEU A 40 -3.21 12.40 1.67
CA LEU A 40 -3.32 11.31 2.63
C LEU A 40 -4.26 11.68 3.80
N LEU A 41 -4.25 12.94 4.25
CA LEU A 41 -5.20 13.41 5.25
C LEU A 41 -6.65 13.35 4.72
N GLN A 42 -6.88 13.80 3.48
CA GLN A 42 -8.20 13.73 2.84
C GLN A 42 -8.69 12.29 2.69
N TYR A 43 -7.80 11.37 2.26
CA TYR A 43 -8.10 9.95 2.15
C TYR A 43 -8.54 9.36 3.49
N ASN A 44 -7.80 9.64 4.58
CA ASN A 44 -8.18 9.15 5.90
C ASN A 44 -9.54 9.71 6.34
N GLU A 45 -9.85 10.97 6.05
CA GLU A 45 -11.14 11.57 6.39
C GLU A 45 -12.30 10.92 5.60
N ILE A 46 -12.15 10.72 4.29
CA ILE A 46 -13.17 10.05 3.46
C ILE A 46 -13.36 8.61 3.93
N LYS A 47 -12.26 7.91 4.24
CA LYS A 47 -12.32 6.55 4.77
C LYS A 47 -13.09 6.47 6.09
N GLU A 48 -12.85 7.38 7.04
CA GLU A 48 -13.61 7.42 8.29
C GLU A 48 -15.11 7.67 8.05
N ARG A 49 -15.46 8.54 7.09
CA ARG A 49 -16.87 8.77 6.73
C ARG A 49 -17.50 7.56 6.06
N ALA A 50 -16.78 6.86 5.19
CA ALA A 50 -17.23 5.62 4.56
C ALA A 50 -17.48 4.52 5.61
N GLU A 51 -16.54 4.32 6.54
CA GLU A 51 -16.69 3.36 7.65
C GLU A 51 -17.91 3.69 8.53
N GLN A 52 -18.14 4.97 8.83
CA GLN A 52 -19.32 5.40 9.59
C GLN A 52 -20.63 5.16 8.80
N ALA A 53 -20.64 5.45 7.50
CA ALA A 53 -21.82 5.24 6.65
C ALA A 53 -22.18 3.75 6.53
N GLU A 54 -21.18 2.86 6.50
CA GLU A 54 -21.40 1.41 6.55
C GLU A 54 -21.98 0.95 7.90
N GLU A 55 -21.48 1.47 9.02
CA GLU A 55 -22.01 1.16 10.36
C GLU A 55 -23.48 1.61 10.50
N ASP A 56 -23.78 2.82 10.04
CA ASP A 56 -25.15 3.36 10.05
C ASP A 56 -26.10 2.52 9.17
N LEU A 57 -25.61 2.02 8.02
CA LEU A 57 -26.36 1.14 7.15
C LEU A 57 -26.69 -0.19 7.85
N GLU A 58 -25.70 -0.81 8.51
CA GLU A 58 -25.87 -2.06 9.25
C GLU A 58 -26.91 -1.90 10.37
N GLU A 59 -26.88 -0.79 11.11
CA GLU A 59 -27.86 -0.50 12.17
C GLU A 59 -29.30 -0.40 11.61
N VAL A 60 -29.47 0.27 10.46
CA VAL A 60 -30.79 0.41 9.83
C VAL A 60 -31.28 -0.91 9.24
N GLU A 61 -30.39 -1.73 8.68
CA GLU A 61 -30.75 -3.06 8.17
C GLU A 61 -31.22 -3.99 9.30
N GLU A 62 -30.59 -3.96 10.47
CA GLU A 62 -31.04 -4.72 11.65
C GLU A 62 -32.45 -4.29 12.08
N LYS A 63 -32.69 -2.98 12.19
CA LYS A 63 -34.02 -2.42 12.52
C LYS A 63 -35.07 -2.84 11.48
N LEU A 64 -34.69 -2.80 10.20
CA LEU A 64 -35.57 -3.17 9.09
C LEU A 64 -35.97 -4.65 9.15
N GLU A 65 -35.05 -5.55 9.47
CA GLU A 65 -35.34 -6.97 9.64
C GLU A 65 -36.31 -7.22 10.80
N GLY A 66 -36.08 -6.56 11.94
CA GLY A 66 -37.00 -6.60 13.09
C GLY A 66 -38.41 -6.10 12.74
N SER A 67 -38.51 -5.01 11.98
CA SER A 67 -39.78 -4.45 11.52
C SER A 67 -40.50 -5.37 10.52
N ARG A 68 -39.76 -5.96 9.57
CA ARG A 68 -40.28 -6.95 8.61
C ARG A 68 -40.89 -8.15 9.33
N SER A 69 -40.17 -8.72 10.30
CA SER A 69 -40.67 -9.83 11.12
C SER A 69 -41.97 -9.46 11.84
N SER A 70 -42.05 -8.24 12.39
CA SER A 70 -43.26 -7.73 13.06
C SER A 70 -44.45 -7.59 12.12
N VAL A 71 -44.25 -7.13 10.88
CA VAL A 71 -45.31 -7.02 9.87
C VAL A 71 -45.75 -8.39 9.34
N VAL A 72 -44.82 -9.33 9.16
CA VAL A 72 -45.14 -10.72 8.78
C VAL A 72 -46.04 -11.39 9.83
N GLN A 73 -45.81 -11.13 11.12
CA GLN A 73 -46.68 -11.65 12.18
C GLN A 73 -48.11 -11.07 12.12
N ILE A 74 -48.25 -9.78 11.77
CA ILE A 74 -49.56 -9.16 11.56
C ILE A 74 -50.28 -9.83 10.39
N ALA A 75 -49.60 -9.98 9.25
CA ALA A 75 -50.15 -10.63 8.07
C ALA A 75 -50.57 -12.09 8.33
N ALA A 76 -49.74 -12.84 9.05
CA ALA A 76 -50.05 -14.22 9.45
C ALA A 76 -51.27 -14.30 10.39
N GLY A 77 -51.42 -13.33 11.30
CA GLY A 77 -52.60 -13.19 12.16
C GLY A 77 -53.88 -12.93 11.36
N GLN A 78 -53.84 -11.97 10.44
CA GLN A 78 -54.96 -11.65 9.54
C GLN A 78 -55.34 -12.82 8.63
N TYR A 79 -54.35 -13.53 8.08
CA TYR A 79 -54.59 -14.72 7.27
C TYR A 79 -55.30 -15.81 8.06
N LYS A 80 -54.87 -16.07 9.30
CA LYS A 80 -55.51 -17.06 10.20
C LYS A 80 -56.91 -16.63 10.65
N SER A 81 -57.17 -15.34 10.85
CA SER A 81 -58.49 -14.84 11.27
C SER A 81 -59.47 -14.71 10.10
N SER A 82 -59.00 -14.55 8.86
CA SER A 82 -59.84 -14.45 7.66
C SER A 82 -60.73 -15.68 7.38
N GLY A 83 -60.48 -16.79 8.07
CA GLY A 83 -61.34 -18.00 8.07
C GLY A 83 -62.50 -17.98 9.08
N LEU A 84 -62.61 -16.97 9.94
CA LEU A 84 -63.67 -16.79 10.92
C LEU A 84 -64.48 -15.54 10.56
N ASP A 85 -65.81 -15.67 10.43
CA ASP A 85 -66.67 -14.54 10.11
C ASP A 85 -66.79 -13.61 11.35
N PRO A 86 -66.31 -12.36 11.31
CA PRO A 86 -66.40 -11.43 12.44
C PRO A 86 -67.87 -11.11 12.82
N THR A 87 -68.83 -11.35 11.91
CA THR A 87 -70.25 -11.23 12.23
C THR A 87 -70.78 -12.37 13.10
N LEU A 88 -70.14 -13.55 13.07
CA LEU A 88 -70.47 -14.66 13.97
C LEU A 88 -69.99 -14.38 15.40
N GLU A 89 -68.84 -13.72 15.59
CA GLU A 89 -68.30 -13.38 16.91
C GLU A 89 -69.20 -12.40 17.67
N VAL A 90 -69.67 -11.35 16.97
CA VAL A 90 -70.67 -10.38 17.49
C VAL A 90 -71.99 -11.04 17.89
N LEU A 91 -72.36 -12.13 17.20
CA LEU A 91 -73.56 -12.91 17.46
C LEU A 91 -73.47 -13.74 18.75
N PHE A 92 -72.26 -14.09 19.20
CA PHE A 92 -72.02 -14.84 20.43
C PHE A 92 -71.80 -13.94 21.66
N THR A 93 -71.53 -12.65 21.49
CA THR A 93 -71.27 -11.68 22.57
C THR A 93 -72.48 -10.77 22.83
N ALA A 94 -73.58 -11.33 23.33
CA ALA A 94 -74.86 -10.62 23.47
C ALA A 94 -74.94 -9.67 24.70
N SER A 95 -74.00 -8.71 24.86
CA SER A 95 -74.12 -7.63 25.86
C SER A 95 -73.61 -6.26 25.36
N PRO A 96 -74.41 -5.17 25.46
CA PRO A 96 -74.07 -3.85 24.91
C PRO A 96 -72.78 -3.21 25.47
N GLU A 97 -72.46 -3.44 26.74
CA GLU A 97 -71.26 -2.87 27.37
C GLU A 97 -69.95 -3.45 26.80
N HIS A 98 -69.96 -4.73 26.42
CA HIS A 98 -68.79 -5.42 25.87
C HIS A 98 -68.49 -4.97 24.42
N LEU A 99 -69.54 -4.67 23.63
CA LEU A 99 -69.39 -4.14 22.27
C LEU A 99 -68.57 -2.84 22.23
N PHE A 100 -68.82 -1.90 23.15
CA PHE A 100 -68.06 -0.64 23.19
C PHE A 100 -66.60 -0.87 23.60
N GLN A 101 -66.35 -1.79 24.54
CA GLN A 101 -65.00 -2.14 24.96
C GLN A 101 -64.20 -2.77 23.81
N ASP A 102 -64.81 -3.70 23.08
CA ASP A 102 -64.20 -4.39 21.94
C ASP A 102 -63.92 -3.45 20.76
N THR A 103 -64.79 -2.47 20.49
CA THR A 103 -64.52 -1.47 19.44
C THR A 103 -63.30 -0.61 19.76
N SER A 104 -63.13 -0.19 21.02
CA SER A 104 -61.98 0.63 21.44
C SER A 104 -60.66 -0.13 21.40
N THR A 105 -60.66 -1.41 21.79
CA THR A 105 -59.46 -2.26 21.73
C THR A 105 -59.06 -2.56 20.29
N MET A 106 -60.03 -2.82 19.40
CA MET A 106 -59.77 -3.02 17.97
C MET A 106 -59.23 -1.76 17.30
N GLU A 107 -59.75 -0.59 17.65
CA GLU A 107 -59.23 0.68 17.13
C GLU A 107 -57.79 0.92 17.57
N GLN A 108 -57.45 0.62 18.84
CA GLN A 108 -56.09 0.72 19.35
C GLN A 108 -55.14 -0.27 18.66
N LEU A 109 -55.60 -1.50 18.41
CA LEU A 109 -54.83 -2.53 17.71
C LEU A 109 -54.58 -2.13 16.25
N GLY A 110 -55.58 -1.58 15.57
CA GLY A 110 -55.47 -1.05 14.22
C GLY A 110 -54.46 0.10 14.14
N ARG A 111 -54.50 1.05 15.09
CA ARG A 111 -53.49 2.12 15.20
C ARG A 111 -52.08 1.56 15.40
N GLN A 112 -51.91 0.54 16.23
CA GLN A 112 -50.60 -0.09 16.47
C GLN A 112 -50.07 -0.81 15.22
N GLN A 113 -50.93 -1.53 14.49
CA GLN A 113 -50.57 -2.21 13.24
C GLN A 113 -50.20 -1.18 12.15
N ALA A 114 -50.96 -0.10 12.00
CA ALA A 114 -50.66 0.99 11.07
C ALA A 114 -49.32 1.67 11.40
N GLY A 115 -49.00 1.86 12.67
CA GLY A 115 -47.72 2.41 13.12
C GLY A 115 -46.53 1.53 12.71
N ARG A 116 -46.63 0.19 12.87
CA ARG A 116 -45.57 -0.75 12.47
C ARG A 116 -45.34 -0.78 10.96
N ILE A 117 -46.41 -0.71 10.17
CA ILE A 117 -46.30 -0.65 8.70
C ILE A 117 -45.65 0.68 8.28
N SER A 118 -46.04 1.79 8.92
CA SER A 118 -45.44 3.10 8.65
C SER A 118 -43.94 3.12 8.99
N GLU A 119 -43.56 2.50 10.11
CA GLU A 119 -42.17 2.36 10.51
C GLU A 119 -41.35 1.51 9.53
N LEU A 120 -41.93 0.41 9.02
CA LEU A 120 -41.28 -0.40 7.98
C LEU A 120 -41.00 0.45 6.73
N VAL A 121 -41.96 1.24 6.26
CA VAL A 121 -41.79 2.10 5.08
C VAL A 121 -40.71 3.15 5.33
N ARG A 122 -40.73 3.80 6.50
CA ARG A 122 -39.71 4.78 6.91
C ARG A 122 -38.31 4.18 6.91
N LEU A 123 -38.13 3.01 7.51
CA LEU A 123 -36.83 2.31 7.53
C LEU A 123 -36.38 1.88 6.13
N GLN A 124 -37.29 1.57 5.21
CA GLN A 124 -36.93 1.29 3.82
C GLN A 124 -36.43 2.52 3.07
N GLU A 125 -37.01 3.69 3.34
CA GLU A 125 -36.56 4.97 2.80
C GLU A 125 -35.20 5.36 3.40
N GLU A 126 -35.06 5.28 4.72
CA GLU A 126 -33.82 5.58 5.44
C GLU A 126 -32.66 4.66 4.99
N ARG A 127 -32.90 3.35 4.85
CA ARG A 127 -31.89 2.41 4.32
C ARG A 127 -31.47 2.78 2.90
N LYS A 128 -32.40 3.30 2.09
CA LYS A 128 -32.08 3.70 0.72
C LYS A 128 -31.18 4.93 0.72
N GLU A 129 -31.52 5.95 1.51
CA GLU A 129 -30.74 7.18 1.63
C GLU A 129 -29.32 6.90 2.15
N ILE A 130 -29.19 6.12 3.23
CA ILE A 130 -27.87 5.78 3.79
C ILE A 130 -27.05 4.93 2.82
N SER A 131 -27.68 3.98 2.12
CA SER A 131 -27.01 3.19 1.08
C SER A 131 -26.47 4.07 -0.06
N GLU A 132 -27.23 5.09 -0.49
CA GLU A 132 -26.77 6.03 -1.52
C GLU A 132 -25.61 6.91 -1.02
N GLU A 133 -25.61 7.32 0.25
CA GLU A 133 -24.49 8.08 0.84
C GLU A 133 -23.24 7.21 1.02
N ALA A 134 -23.38 5.99 1.50
CA ALA A 134 -22.27 5.04 1.64
C ALA A 134 -21.61 4.73 0.29
N GLU A 135 -22.42 4.48 -0.76
CA GLU A 135 -21.92 4.29 -2.12
C GLU A 135 -21.16 5.53 -2.63
N LYS A 136 -21.63 6.73 -2.29
CA LYS A 136 -20.99 7.99 -2.67
C LYS A 136 -19.64 8.18 -1.96
N GLU A 137 -19.57 8.03 -0.65
CA GLU A 137 -18.32 8.16 0.12
C GLU A 137 -17.29 7.10 -0.30
N LEU A 138 -17.73 5.87 -0.60
CA LEU A 138 -16.85 4.83 -1.14
C LEU A 138 -16.29 5.22 -2.52
N SER A 139 -17.14 5.74 -3.42
CA SER A 139 -16.72 6.19 -4.74
C SER A 139 -15.74 7.36 -4.65
N GLU A 140 -15.94 8.31 -3.72
CA GLU A 140 -15.02 9.42 -3.49
C GLU A 140 -13.65 8.91 -2.96
N ALA A 141 -13.65 7.88 -2.10
CA ALA A 141 -12.41 7.24 -1.64
C ALA A 141 -11.68 6.51 -2.76
N GLU A 142 -12.41 5.78 -3.61
CA GLU A 142 -11.84 5.08 -4.77
C GLU A 142 -11.22 6.06 -5.77
N GLU A 143 -11.91 7.16 -6.12
CA GLU A 143 -11.38 8.18 -7.03
C GLU A 143 -10.11 8.86 -6.48
N LEU A 144 -10.06 9.15 -5.18
CA LEU A 144 -8.86 9.70 -4.55
C LEU A 144 -7.71 8.69 -4.53
N LEU A 145 -8.01 7.40 -4.30
CA LEU A 145 -7.01 6.35 -4.33
C LEU A 145 -6.42 6.21 -5.74
N ASP A 146 -7.25 6.19 -6.78
CA ASP A 146 -6.80 6.13 -8.18
C ASP A 146 -5.90 7.33 -8.50
N THR A 147 -6.27 8.54 -8.05
CA THR A 147 -5.44 9.75 -8.24
C THR A 147 -4.09 9.62 -7.53
N LEU A 148 -4.08 9.17 -6.27
CA LEU A 148 -2.84 8.94 -5.51
C LEU A 148 -1.95 7.87 -6.13
N GLU A 149 -2.55 6.84 -6.76
CA GLU A 149 -1.80 5.82 -7.49
C GLU A 149 -1.21 6.36 -8.78
N GLU A 150 -1.95 7.16 -9.54
CA GLU A 150 -1.45 7.85 -10.74
C GLU A 150 -0.31 8.82 -10.39
N ASP A 151 -0.47 9.63 -9.34
CA ASP A 151 0.56 10.57 -8.87
C ASP A 151 1.81 9.82 -8.40
N ARG A 152 1.64 8.69 -7.70
CA ARG A 152 2.76 7.80 -7.34
C ARG A 152 3.49 7.31 -8.59
N GLU A 153 2.77 6.83 -9.60
CA GLU A 153 3.37 6.36 -10.86
C GLU A 153 4.09 7.49 -11.60
N GLU A 154 3.52 8.70 -11.68
CA GLU A 154 4.18 9.86 -12.29
C GLU A 154 5.48 10.20 -11.57
N VAL A 155 5.48 10.17 -10.23
CA VAL A 155 6.68 10.39 -9.43
C VAL A 155 7.70 9.29 -9.66
N GLU A 156 7.29 8.02 -9.68
CA GLU A 156 8.17 6.90 -9.98
C GLU A 156 8.79 7.03 -11.39
N GLU A 157 8.00 7.38 -12.41
CA GLU A 157 8.52 7.62 -13.76
C GLU A 157 9.44 8.85 -13.84
N ALA A 158 9.14 9.92 -13.09
CA ALA A 158 9.98 11.10 -13.01
C ALA A 158 11.33 10.78 -12.35
N ILE A 159 11.32 9.96 -11.30
CA ILE A 159 12.50 9.43 -10.64
C ILE A 159 13.28 8.54 -11.62
N GLU A 160 12.64 7.58 -12.29
CA GLU A 160 13.28 6.70 -13.28
C GLU A 160 13.91 7.48 -14.44
N ARG A 161 13.22 8.52 -14.93
CA ARG A 161 13.73 9.40 -16.00
C ARG A 161 14.95 10.18 -15.53
N TYR A 162 14.87 10.77 -14.33
CA TYR A 162 15.98 11.49 -13.71
C TYR A 162 17.18 10.57 -13.48
N GLU A 163 16.95 9.32 -13.08
CA GLU A 163 17.99 8.31 -12.86
C GLU A 163 18.59 7.74 -14.14
N ALA A 164 17.80 7.68 -15.22
CA ALA A 164 18.27 7.32 -16.56
C ALA A 164 19.11 8.46 -17.19
N GLU A 165 18.79 9.70 -16.88
CA GLU A 165 19.59 10.88 -17.25
C GLU A 165 20.87 10.99 -16.41
N GLN A 166 20.85 10.49 -15.17
CA GLN A 166 22.00 10.35 -14.29
C GLN A 166 22.70 8.99 -14.35
N VAL A 167 22.66 8.29 -15.50
CA VAL A 167 23.60 7.18 -15.72
C VAL A 167 25.01 7.77 -15.60
N PRO A 168 25.82 7.40 -14.59
CA PRO A 168 27.22 7.78 -14.59
C PRO A 168 27.80 7.20 -15.87
N GLU A 169 28.53 8.00 -16.65
CA GLU A 169 29.41 7.39 -17.65
C GLU A 169 30.23 6.31 -16.92
N GLU A 170 30.35 5.13 -17.55
CA GLU A 170 31.33 4.13 -17.12
C GLU A 170 32.59 4.90 -16.73
N PRO A 171 33.18 4.61 -15.55
CA PRO A 171 34.36 5.35 -15.13
C PRO A 171 35.33 5.28 -16.30
N GLU A 172 35.60 6.42 -16.95
CA GLU A 172 36.61 6.51 -17.99
C GLU A 172 37.80 5.77 -17.42
N GLU A 173 38.36 4.83 -18.18
CA GLU A 173 39.53 4.07 -17.76
C GLU A 173 40.65 5.05 -17.40
N THR A 174 40.66 5.49 -16.15
CA THR A 174 41.82 6.12 -15.56
C THR A 174 42.76 4.95 -15.37
N SER A 175 43.60 4.78 -16.37
CA SER A 175 44.82 4.00 -16.31
C SER A 175 45.61 4.50 -15.10
N GLY A 176 45.36 3.94 -13.91
CA GLY A 176 45.86 4.55 -12.69
C GLY A 176 45.21 4.07 -11.40
N ALA A 177 45.28 2.75 -11.14
CA ALA A 177 45.13 2.13 -9.82
C ALA A 177 43.70 2.04 -9.22
N SER A 178 42.97 0.98 -9.60
CA SER A 178 42.05 0.29 -8.68
C SER A 178 42.18 -1.22 -8.87
N THR A 179 42.26 -1.95 -7.77
CA THR A 179 42.50 -3.40 -7.71
C THR A 179 41.29 -4.18 -8.22
N GLY A 180 41.38 -4.70 -9.44
CA GLY A 180 40.44 -5.70 -9.96
C GLY A 180 40.45 -6.96 -9.08
N GLY A 181 39.39 -7.16 -8.31
CA GLY A 181 39.12 -8.38 -7.58
C GLY A 181 37.88 -9.07 -8.16
N THR A 182 37.95 -10.38 -8.37
CA THR A 182 36.77 -11.20 -8.66
C THR A 182 36.06 -11.53 -7.35
N VAL A 183 34.73 -11.43 -7.31
CA VAL A 183 33.93 -11.84 -6.15
C VAL A 183 34.25 -13.30 -5.77
N PRO A 184 34.63 -13.58 -4.51
CA PRO A 184 34.90 -14.94 -4.05
C PRO A 184 33.70 -15.87 -4.26
N GLU A 185 33.96 -17.09 -4.75
CA GLU A 185 32.90 -18.04 -5.12
C GLU A 185 31.98 -18.41 -3.94
N HIS A 186 32.50 -18.47 -2.71
CA HIS A 186 31.71 -18.77 -1.51
C HIS A 186 30.75 -17.65 -1.10
N LEU A 187 30.89 -16.45 -1.69
CA LEU A 187 29.97 -15.34 -1.47
C LEU A 187 28.86 -15.29 -2.52
N LYS A 188 28.91 -16.14 -3.54
CA LYS A 188 27.87 -16.23 -4.56
C LYS A 188 26.74 -17.13 -4.10
N GLY A 189 25.69 -16.53 -3.57
CA GLY A 189 24.51 -17.23 -3.11
C GLY A 189 23.50 -17.53 -4.22
N TRP A 190 22.26 -17.76 -3.82
CA TRP A 190 21.15 -18.01 -4.73
C TRP A 190 20.88 -16.81 -5.64
N GLY A 191 20.55 -17.05 -6.91
CA GLY A 191 20.15 -15.96 -7.81
C GLY A 191 21.23 -14.95 -8.20
N PHE A 192 22.50 -15.20 -7.86
CA PHE A 192 23.60 -14.24 -8.00
C PHE A 192 23.72 -13.68 -9.43
N ASP A 193 23.68 -14.53 -10.45
CA ASP A 193 23.82 -14.11 -11.85
C ASP A 193 22.54 -13.49 -12.45
N GLY A 194 21.43 -13.45 -11.70
CA GLY A 194 20.15 -12.89 -12.16
C GLY A 194 19.93 -11.43 -11.77
N ALA A 195 20.89 -10.80 -11.09
CA ALA A 195 20.81 -9.37 -10.76
C ALA A 195 20.88 -8.49 -12.02
N THR A 196 20.22 -7.33 -12.00
CA THR A 196 20.39 -6.31 -13.04
C THR A 196 21.86 -5.83 -13.08
N PRO A 197 22.35 -5.25 -14.19
CA PRO A 197 23.72 -4.74 -14.26
C PRO A 197 24.05 -3.76 -13.14
N ARG A 198 23.11 -2.85 -12.78
CA ARG A 198 23.27 -1.91 -11.66
C ARG A 198 23.38 -2.65 -10.34
N MET A 199 22.44 -3.54 -10.02
CA MET A 199 22.48 -4.29 -8.76
C MET A 199 23.72 -5.19 -8.66
N ALA A 200 24.15 -5.79 -9.76
CA ALA A 200 25.39 -6.56 -9.80
C ALA A 200 26.62 -5.69 -9.48
N ALA A 201 26.69 -4.47 -10.04
CA ALA A 201 27.77 -3.53 -9.75
C ALA A 201 27.78 -3.09 -8.28
N ILE A 202 26.61 -2.71 -7.72
CA ILE A 202 26.45 -2.37 -6.30
C ILE A 202 26.93 -3.52 -5.42
N ARG A 203 26.44 -4.73 -5.71
CA ARG A 203 26.76 -5.95 -4.96
C ARG A 203 28.26 -6.24 -4.96
N ASP A 204 28.85 -6.29 -6.16
CA ASP A 204 30.26 -6.62 -6.31
C ASP A 204 31.13 -5.56 -5.64
N GLU A 205 30.76 -4.29 -5.72
CA GLU A 205 31.47 -3.21 -5.06
C GLU A 205 31.42 -3.32 -3.53
N ILE A 206 30.24 -3.57 -2.94
CA ILE A 206 30.10 -3.76 -1.49
C ILE A 206 30.91 -4.97 -1.03
N ILE A 207 30.84 -6.09 -1.76
CA ILE A 207 31.62 -7.30 -1.44
C ILE A 207 33.13 -7.01 -1.44
N LEU A 208 33.62 -6.24 -2.43
CA LEU A 208 35.05 -5.99 -2.59
C LEU A 208 35.59 -4.91 -1.64
N ASN A 209 34.77 -3.93 -1.24
CA ASN A 209 35.21 -2.82 -0.39
C ASN A 209 34.88 -3.01 1.09
N VAL A 210 33.75 -3.65 1.41
CA VAL A 210 33.29 -3.87 2.79
C VAL A 210 33.50 -5.33 3.21
N GLY A 211 33.18 -6.26 2.31
CA GLY A 211 33.13 -7.69 2.60
C GLY A 211 31.75 -8.15 3.06
N SER A 212 31.52 -9.46 3.01
CA SER A 212 30.30 -10.10 3.51
C SER A 212 30.66 -11.34 4.32
N PRO A 213 30.06 -11.54 5.52
CA PRO A 213 30.34 -12.72 6.34
C PRO A 213 29.70 -14.01 5.79
N TYR A 214 28.67 -13.89 4.95
CA TYR A 214 27.97 -15.01 4.29
C TYR A 214 27.71 -14.71 2.81
N GLU A 215 27.15 -15.71 2.13
CA GLU A 215 26.72 -15.59 0.75
C GLU A 215 25.71 -14.47 0.54
N VAL A 216 25.75 -13.88 -0.65
CA VAL A 216 24.81 -12.83 -1.09
C VAL A 216 23.86 -13.43 -2.11
N GLY A 217 22.57 -13.36 -1.83
CA GLY A 217 21.52 -13.82 -2.73
C GLY A 217 20.88 -12.66 -3.49
N CYS A 218 20.47 -12.86 -4.75
CA CYS A 218 19.89 -11.77 -5.56
C CYS A 218 18.57 -12.16 -6.23
N ALA A 219 18.55 -12.70 -7.44
CA ALA A 219 17.28 -12.92 -8.13
C ALA A 219 16.55 -14.20 -7.69
N ARG A 220 15.24 -14.10 -7.47
CA ARG A 220 14.35 -15.26 -7.24
C ARG A 220 12.97 -14.97 -7.82
N SER A 221 12.16 -16.00 -8.06
CA SER A 221 10.78 -15.81 -8.50
C SER A 221 9.94 -15.26 -7.34
N SER A 222 9.71 -13.96 -7.32
CA SER A 222 8.90 -13.24 -6.32
C SER A 222 8.27 -11.99 -6.93
N ASN A 223 7.34 -11.37 -6.20
CA ASN A 223 6.69 -10.11 -6.58
C ASN A 223 7.39 -8.87 -5.98
N ASP A 224 8.58 -9.04 -5.41
CA ASP A 224 9.42 -7.97 -4.86
C ASP A 224 10.59 -7.67 -5.83
N ASP A 225 11.49 -6.76 -5.45
CA ASP A 225 12.65 -6.35 -6.26
C ASP A 225 13.64 -7.51 -6.54
N HIS A 226 13.54 -8.66 -5.86
CA HIS A 226 14.28 -9.85 -6.27
C HIS A 226 13.70 -10.51 -7.52
N GLY A 227 12.39 -10.33 -7.78
CA GLY A 227 11.69 -10.81 -8.97
C GLY A 227 12.18 -10.16 -10.26
N THR A 228 12.59 -8.90 -10.18
CA THR A 228 13.14 -8.10 -11.27
C THR A 228 14.68 -8.09 -11.29
N GLY A 229 15.32 -8.71 -10.29
CA GLY A 229 16.78 -8.75 -10.13
C GLY A 229 17.39 -7.44 -9.62
N GLN A 230 16.56 -6.51 -9.15
CA GLN A 230 16.95 -5.20 -8.63
C GLN A 230 17.40 -5.23 -7.16
N ALA A 231 17.26 -6.37 -6.46
CA ALA A 231 17.67 -6.50 -5.07
C ALA A 231 18.66 -7.65 -4.80
N CYS A 232 19.49 -7.44 -3.77
CA CYS A 232 20.32 -8.49 -3.17
C CYS A 232 20.23 -8.48 -1.63
N ASP A 233 20.20 -9.67 -1.05
CA ASP A 233 20.25 -9.94 0.39
C ASP A 233 21.68 -10.33 0.79
N PHE A 234 22.34 -9.47 1.55
CA PHE A 234 23.66 -9.74 2.15
C PHE A 234 23.46 -10.44 3.48
N MET A 235 23.60 -11.76 3.47
CA MET A 235 23.38 -12.57 4.67
C MET A 235 24.45 -12.24 5.73
N VAL A 236 24.01 -12.14 6.99
CA VAL A 236 24.89 -11.96 8.15
C VAL A 236 24.76 -13.09 9.18
N SER A 237 23.83 -14.00 8.94
CA SER A 237 23.66 -15.23 9.69
C SER A 237 22.98 -16.29 8.83
N VAL A 238 22.82 -17.49 9.40
CA VAL A 238 21.96 -18.50 8.79
C VAL A 238 20.53 -17.98 8.78
N ILE A 239 19.82 -18.20 7.67
CA ILE A 239 18.43 -17.81 7.52
C ILE A 239 17.58 -18.24 8.73
N GLY A 240 16.81 -17.29 9.26
CA GLY A 240 15.94 -17.45 10.42
C GLY A 240 16.65 -17.32 11.77
N THR A 241 17.93 -16.94 11.82
CA THR A 241 18.70 -16.83 13.07
C THR A 241 19.30 -15.45 13.27
N HIS A 242 19.40 -14.98 14.52
CA HIS A 242 20.07 -13.71 14.79
C HIS A 242 21.58 -13.81 14.58
N PRO A 243 22.23 -12.76 14.05
CA PRO A 243 23.67 -12.72 13.86
C PRO A 243 24.43 -12.64 15.18
N SER A 244 25.70 -13.04 15.13
CA SER A 244 26.66 -12.70 16.18
C SER A 244 26.85 -11.18 16.24
N ALA A 245 27.40 -10.66 17.33
CA ALA A 245 27.70 -9.23 17.43
C ALA A 245 28.68 -8.77 16.33
N GLU A 246 29.61 -9.62 15.94
CA GLU A 246 30.56 -9.36 14.85
C GLU A 246 29.85 -9.28 13.49
N ASN A 247 28.99 -10.25 13.18
CA ASN A 247 28.28 -10.24 11.90
C ASN A 247 27.22 -9.13 11.84
N ARG A 248 26.62 -8.78 12.98
CA ARG A 248 25.71 -7.63 13.04
C ARG A 248 26.46 -6.33 12.71
N ALA A 249 27.69 -6.16 13.22
CA ALA A 249 28.54 -5.02 12.86
C ALA A 249 28.95 -5.04 11.38
N ALA A 250 29.12 -6.23 10.78
CA ALA A 250 29.30 -6.34 9.33
C ALA A 250 28.04 -5.90 8.56
N GLY A 251 26.84 -6.29 9.03
CA GLY A 251 25.57 -5.80 8.49
C GLY A 251 25.43 -4.28 8.59
N ASP A 252 25.79 -3.70 9.73
CA ASP A 252 25.81 -2.24 9.92
C ASP A 252 26.74 -1.56 8.89
N ALA A 253 27.93 -2.12 8.65
CA ALA A 253 28.88 -1.58 7.68
C ALA A 253 28.39 -1.69 6.22
N ILE A 254 27.75 -2.81 5.86
CA ILE A 254 27.16 -3.03 4.54
C ILE A 254 26.03 -2.03 4.28
N ALA A 255 25.09 -1.92 5.22
CA ALA A 255 23.97 -0.98 5.12
C ALA A 255 24.46 0.47 5.04
N GLN A 256 25.43 0.85 5.88
CA GLN A 256 25.98 2.20 5.89
C GLN A 256 26.73 2.52 4.59
N TYR A 257 27.50 1.58 4.03
CA TYR A 257 28.19 1.82 2.76
C TYR A 257 27.22 2.09 1.62
N ALA A 258 26.12 1.34 1.56
CA ALA A 258 25.07 1.56 0.56
C ALA A 258 24.44 2.96 0.70
N ILE A 259 24.18 3.39 1.93
CA ILE A 259 23.63 4.72 2.25
C ILE A 259 24.63 5.83 1.89
N ASP A 260 25.90 5.67 2.27
CA ASP A 260 26.94 6.68 2.05
C ASP A 260 27.21 6.93 0.55
N HIS A 261 26.88 5.95 -0.31
CA HIS A 261 27.08 6.02 -1.75
C HIS A 261 25.77 5.95 -2.54
N VAL A 262 24.63 6.19 -1.89
CA VAL A 262 23.27 6.02 -2.45
C VAL A 262 23.11 6.66 -3.83
N ASP A 263 23.53 7.93 -3.98
CA ASP A 263 23.32 8.70 -5.22
C ASP A 263 24.14 8.13 -6.38
N ARG A 264 25.40 7.74 -6.10
CA ARG A 264 26.29 7.17 -7.12
C ARG A 264 25.88 5.75 -7.51
N LEU A 265 25.41 4.98 -6.54
CA LEU A 265 25.09 3.57 -6.73
C LEU A 265 23.69 3.37 -7.31
N GLY A 266 22.79 4.35 -7.19
CA GLY A 266 21.38 4.19 -7.55
C GLY A 266 20.69 3.18 -6.61
N VAL A 267 20.95 3.29 -5.30
CA VAL A 267 20.27 2.49 -4.28
C VAL A 267 18.90 3.09 -4.01
N LYS A 268 17.83 2.29 -4.13
CA LYS A 268 16.44 2.69 -3.91
C LYS A 268 16.07 2.69 -2.43
N TYR A 269 16.38 1.60 -1.73
CA TYR A 269 16.20 1.50 -0.29
C TYR A 269 17.10 0.40 0.31
N VAL A 270 17.32 0.50 1.62
CA VAL A 270 18.05 -0.48 2.43
C VAL A 270 17.17 -0.92 3.60
N ILE A 271 17.06 -2.24 3.83
CA ILE A 271 16.36 -2.79 5.01
C ILE A 271 17.37 -3.52 5.89
N TRP A 272 17.41 -3.16 7.17
CA TRP A 272 18.33 -3.79 8.12
C TRP A 272 17.83 -3.65 9.57
N GLU A 273 17.69 -4.75 10.31
CA GLU A 273 17.20 -4.77 11.70
C GLU A 273 15.83 -4.11 11.90
N GLN A 274 14.83 -4.54 11.11
CA GLN A 274 13.43 -4.12 11.21
C GLN A 274 13.22 -2.61 11.03
N ARG A 275 14.09 -1.98 10.25
CA ARG A 275 13.97 -0.58 9.82
C ARG A 275 14.32 -0.53 8.35
N ILE A 276 13.71 0.43 7.67
CA ILE A 276 13.93 0.71 6.25
C ILE A 276 14.47 2.13 6.11
N TRP A 277 15.43 2.31 5.21
CA TRP A 277 15.98 3.59 4.82
C TRP A 277 15.72 3.78 3.32
N HIS A 278 15.11 4.90 2.94
CA HIS A 278 14.84 5.22 1.54
C HIS A 278 15.79 6.33 1.06
N SER A 279 16.18 6.25 -0.22
CA SER A 279 16.99 7.29 -0.88
C SER A 279 16.34 8.66 -0.89
N THR A 280 15.00 8.70 -0.91
CA THR A 280 14.19 9.92 -0.99
C THR A 280 14.23 10.72 0.31
N ASN A 281 13.79 10.14 1.43
CA ASN A 281 13.71 10.83 2.72
C ASN A 281 15.01 10.77 3.54
N ARG A 282 15.97 9.95 3.11
CA ARG A 282 17.29 9.74 3.72
C ARG A 282 17.25 9.46 5.23
N GLN A 283 16.18 8.83 5.71
CA GLN A 283 15.97 8.53 7.13
C GLN A 283 15.60 7.07 7.37
N TRP A 284 15.99 6.54 8.53
CA TRP A 284 15.54 5.23 9.00
C TRP A 284 14.14 5.32 9.59
N VAL A 285 13.22 4.53 9.05
CA VAL A 285 11.85 4.37 9.54
C VAL A 285 11.68 2.97 10.12
N ALA A 286 11.05 2.86 11.29
CA ALA A 286 10.78 1.56 11.90
C ALA A 286 9.71 0.78 11.12
N MET A 287 9.92 -0.52 10.92
CA MET A 287 8.95 -1.40 10.28
C MET A 287 8.08 -2.12 11.31
N ASN A 288 6.83 -2.40 10.94
CA ASN A 288 5.99 -3.31 11.69
C ASN A 288 6.65 -4.70 11.81
N ASN A 289 6.40 -5.39 12.93
CA ASN A 289 6.90 -6.73 13.13
C ASN A 289 6.15 -7.71 12.21
N ARG A 290 6.87 -8.37 11.31
CA ARG A 290 6.33 -9.28 10.29
C ARG A 290 6.28 -10.75 10.71
N GLY A 291 6.79 -11.08 11.91
CA GLY A 291 6.57 -12.39 12.54
C GLY A 291 7.80 -13.30 12.66
N SER A 292 8.92 -12.97 11.99
CA SER A 292 10.15 -13.77 12.05
C SER A 292 11.43 -12.93 11.96
N VAL A 293 12.58 -13.55 12.23
CA VAL A 293 13.91 -12.93 12.09
C VAL A 293 14.14 -12.48 10.64
N THR A 294 13.82 -13.35 9.69
CA THR A 294 14.03 -13.11 8.26
C THR A 294 13.09 -12.04 7.71
N GLU A 295 11.80 -12.11 8.00
CA GLU A 295 10.85 -11.10 7.51
C GLU A 295 11.13 -9.71 8.11
N ASN A 296 11.74 -9.66 9.29
CA ASN A 296 12.20 -8.43 9.93
C ASN A 296 13.66 -8.08 9.59
N HIS A 297 14.32 -8.78 8.67
CA HIS A 297 15.66 -8.44 8.17
C HIS A 297 16.72 -8.34 9.27
N TYR A 298 16.67 -9.23 10.26
CA TYR A 298 17.72 -9.33 11.28
C TYR A 298 18.88 -10.24 10.86
N ASP A 299 18.67 -11.13 9.90
CA ASP A 299 19.65 -12.11 9.43
C ASP A 299 20.33 -11.72 8.10
N HIS A 300 19.91 -10.63 7.47
CA HIS A 300 20.50 -10.08 6.24
C HIS A 300 20.23 -8.59 6.09
N VAL A 301 21.14 -7.90 5.39
CA VAL A 301 20.88 -6.55 4.86
C VAL A 301 20.29 -6.69 3.47
N HIS A 302 19.09 -6.17 3.26
CA HIS A 302 18.48 -6.11 1.93
C HIS A 302 18.78 -4.76 1.28
N ILE A 303 19.26 -4.78 0.04
CA ILE A 303 19.53 -3.59 -0.75
C ILE A 303 18.78 -3.72 -2.06
N SER A 304 17.97 -2.71 -2.36
CA SER A 304 17.30 -2.54 -3.64
C SER A 304 17.92 -1.40 -4.45
N SER A 305 17.87 -1.52 -5.77
CA SER A 305 18.35 -0.54 -6.73
C SER A 305 17.30 -0.24 -7.79
N TYR A 306 17.41 0.90 -8.44
CA TYR A 306 16.58 1.27 -9.57
C TYR A 306 16.95 0.48 -10.83
#